data_AF-A0A6M0BLN7-F1
#
_entry.id   AF-A0A6M0BLN7-F1
#
_cell.length_a   1.000
_cell.length_b   1.000
_cell.length_c   1.000
_cell.angle_alpha   90.00
_cell.angle_beta   90.00
_cell.angle_gamma   90.00
#
_symmetry.space_group_name_H-M   'P 1'
#
loop_
_entity.id
_entity.type
_entity.pdbx_description
1 polymer ?
#
loop_
_entity_poly.entity_id
_entity_poly.type
_entity_poly.pdbx_seq_one_letter_code
_entity_poly.pdbx_strand_id
1 'polypeptide(L)'
;MTKITIIGAGVWGTALYSLASKNGDQVCLWSRRSQTKLADAIKSSSIILSAVSMSGVNSVAQQLKGLSVSPDVILVTATKGLDLQTTRTPSQIWQAEFPNNPVVVLSGPNLSKEIKQGLPAATVVASTDVKATQILQQAFSSPNFRVYTNRDPLGVELGGTLKNVM
;
A
#
# COMPACT_ATOMS: atom_id res chain seq x y z
N MET A 1 6.96 16.66 5.17
CA MET A 1 5.77 16.02 5.77
C MET A 1 4.98 15.39 4.64
N THR A 2 4.91 14.06 4.60
CA THR A 2 4.26 13.31 3.53
C THR A 2 2.77 13.22 3.81
N LYS A 3 1.93 13.29 2.76
CA LYS A 3 0.48 13.10 2.89
C LYS A 3 0.12 11.72 2.36
N ILE A 4 -0.29 10.84 3.26
CA ILE A 4 -0.52 9.42 2.99
C ILE A 4 -1.99 9.11 3.20
N THR A 5 -2.66 8.59 2.16
CA THR A 5 -4.01 8.08 2.29
C THR A 5 -4.01 6.56 2.20
N ILE A 6 -4.48 5.91 3.25
CA ILE A 6 -4.59 4.46 3.35
C ILE A 6 -6.03 4.05 3.08
N ILE A 7 -6.25 3.28 2.02
CA ILE A 7 -7.55 2.73 1.63
C ILE A 7 -7.66 1.31 2.18
N GLY A 8 -8.56 1.11 3.14
CA GLY A 8 -8.82 -0.18 3.78
C GLY A 8 -8.61 -0.13 5.29
N ALA A 9 -9.67 0.17 6.05
CA ALA A 9 -9.65 0.23 7.51
C ALA A 9 -9.69 -1.15 8.22
N GLY A 10 -9.12 -2.19 7.59
CA GLY A 10 -8.99 -3.52 8.20
C GLY A 10 -7.86 -3.59 9.23
N VAL A 11 -7.62 -4.79 9.76
CA VAL A 11 -6.54 -5.05 10.71
C VAL A 11 -5.17 -4.59 10.18
N TRP A 12 -4.90 -4.82 8.89
CA TRP A 12 -3.65 -4.44 8.27
C TRP A 12 -3.53 -2.93 7.99
N GLY A 13 -4.52 -2.33 7.32
CA GLY A 13 -4.48 -0.89 7.04
C GLY A 13 -4.49 -0.01 8.30
N THR A 14 -5.15 -0.45 9.38
CA THR A 14 -5.07 0.25 10.69
C THR A 14 -3.69 0.15 11.33
N ALA A 15 -2.95 -0.96 11.13
CA ALA A 15 -1.57 -1.07 11.60
C ALA A 15 -0.63 -0.16 10.80
N LEU A 16 -0.78 -0.13 9.46
CA LEU A 16 -0.04 0.78 8.58
C LEU A 16 -0.32 2.25 8.92
N TYR A 17 -1.57 2.60 9.21
CA TYR A 17 -1.96 3.92 9.69
C TYR A 17 -1.20 4.28 10.97
N SER A 18 -1.22 3.41 11.98
CA SER A 18 -0.52 3.66 13.24
C SER A 18 1.00 3.81 13.06
N LEU A 19 1.61 3.04 12.18
CA LEU A 19 3.04 3.17 11.86
C LEU A 19 3.37 4.52 11.24
N ALA A 20 2.67 4.90 10.16
CA ALA A 20 2.92 6.15 9.45
C ALA A 20 2.60 7.38 10.33
N SER A 21 1.54 7.33 11.16
CA SER A 21 1.20 8.44 12.06
C SER A 21 2.26 8.70 13.13
N LYS A 22 3.00 7.67 13.58
CA LYS A 22 4.09 7.83 14.55
C LYS A 22 5.32 8.51 13.96
N ASN A 23 5.47 8.49 12.65
CA ASN A 23 6.61 9.09 11.94
C ASN A 23 6.42 10.58 11.61
N GLY A 24 5.31 11.19 12.08
CA GLY A 24 5.04 12.62 11.88
C GLY A 24 4.47 12.96 10.50
N ASP A 25 4.05 11.97 9.71
CA ASP A 25 3.35 12.19 8.44
C ASP A 25 1.86 12.50 8.65
N GLN A 26 1.25 13.17 7.68
CA GLN A 26 -0.19 13.40 7.66
C GLN A 26 -0.88 12.20 7.04
N VAL A 27 -1.50 11.37 7.88
CA VAL A 27 -2.09 10.11 7.44
C VAL A 27 -3.61 10.18 7.53
N CYS A 28 -4.29 9.82 6.44
CA CYS A 28 -5.72 9.61 6.38
C CYS A 28 -6.02 8.12 6.25
N LEU A 29 -6.97 7.60 7.02
CA LEU A 29 -7.49 6.25 6.85
C LEU A 29 -8.90 6.31 6.25
N TRP A 30 -9.09 5.69 5.10
CA TRP A 30 -10.36 5.66 4.39
C TRP A 30 -10.91 4.24 4.23
N SER A 31 -12.23 4.10 4.27
CA SER A 31 -12.94 2.87 3.95
C SER A 31 -14.29 3.19 3.31
N ARG A 32 -14.95 2.19 2.73
CA ARG A 32 -16.32 2.32 2.19
C ARG A 32 -17.37 2.76 3.23
N ARG A 33 -17.08 2.63 4.52
CA ARG A 33 -17.95 3.06 5.63
C ARG A 33 -17.57 4.44 6.19
N SER A 34 -16.52 5.06 5.67
CA SER A 34 -16.10 6.39 6.07
C SER A 34 -17.14 7.42 5.63
N GLN A 35 -17.38 8.44 6.46
CA GLN A 35 -18.29 9.55 6.12
C GLN A 35 -17.70 10.44 5.01
N THR A 36 -16.37 10.56 4.97
CA THR A 36 -15.64 11.30 3.94
C THR A 36 -15.65 10.57 2.61
N LYS A 37 -15.91 11.28 1.51
CA LYS A 37 -15.84 10.71 0.16
C LYS A 37 -14.39 10.37 -0.19
N LEU A 38 -14.19 9.36 -1.04
CA LEU A 38 -12.84 8.95 -1.46
C LEU A 38 -12.05 10.11 -2.09
N ALA A 39 -12.73 10.92 -2.93
CA ALA A 39 -12.15 12.11 -3.57
C ALA A 39 -11.56 13.10 -2.56
N ASP A 40 -12.25 13.34 -1.45
CA ASP A 40 -11.80 14.24 -0.40
C ASP A 40 -10.64 13.61 0.38
N ALA A 41 -10.70 12.30 0.63
CA ALA A 41 -9.66 11.59 1.37
C ALA A 41 -8.32 11.54 0.63
N ILE A 42 -8.34 11.42 -0.71
CA ILE A 42 -7.10 11.39 -1.50
C ILE A 42 -6.58 12.80 -1.85
N LYS A 43 -7.32 13.86 -1.51
CA LYS A 43 -6.96 15.23 -1.88
C LYS A 43 -5.59 15.60 -1.31
N SER A 44 -4.68 16.05 -2.18
CA SER A 44 -3.28 16.38 -1.84
C SER A 44 -2.42 15.21 -1.35
N SER A 45 -2.84 13.96 -1.52
CA SER A 45 -2.02 12.80 -1.14
C SER A 45 -0.84 12.67 -2.10
N SER A 46 0.37 12.55 -1.58
CA SER A 46 1.54 12.13 -2.37
C SER A 46 1.71 10.62 -2.40
N ILE A 47 1.11 9.91 -1.43
CA ILE A 47 1.07 8.44 -1.38
C ILE A 47 -0.38 7.99 -1.19
N ILE A 48 -0.82 7.06 -2.03
CA ILE A 48 -2.08 6.33 -1.83
C ILE A 48 -1.76 4.85 -1.64
N LEU A 49 -2.02 4.33 -0.44
CA LEU A 49 -1.76 2.95 -0.07
C LEU A 49 -3.06 2.14 0.00
N SER A 50 -3.15 1.10 -0.82
CA SER A 50 -4.23 0.13 -0.82
C SER A 50 -3.91 -1.06 0.09
N ALA A 51 -4.71 -1.24 1.14
CA ALA A 51 -4.67 -2.37 2.07
C ALA A 51 -6.00 -3.15 2.07
N VAL A 52 -6.71 -3.15 0.94
CA VAL A 52 -7.95 -3.91 0.74
C VAL A 52 -7.66 -5.39 0.45
N SER A 53 -8.69 -6.24 0.50
CA SER A 53 -8.58 -7.62 0.00
C SER A 53 -8.46 -7.63 -1.52
N MET A 54 -7.94 -8.73 -2.09
CA MET A 54 -7.82 -8.91 -3.54
C MET A 54 -9.11 -8.59 -4.31
N SER A 55 -10.27 -9.03 -3.81
CA SER A 55 -11.59 -8.74 -4.40
C SER A 55 -11.95 -7.24 -4.48
N GLY A 56 -11.30 -6.40 -3.68
CA GLY A 56 -11.51 -4.95 -3.66
C GLY A 56 -10.57 -4.17 -4.58
N VAL A 57 -9.47 -4.77 -5.05
CA VAL A 57 -8.40 -4.04 -5.76
C VAL A 57 -8.93 -3.40 -7.04
N ASN A 58 -9.57 -4.17 -7.92
CA ASN A 58 -10.14 -3.66 -9.17
C ASN A 58 -11.13 -2.52 -8.93
N SER A 59 -12.04 -2.68 -7.97
CA SER A 59 -13.06 -1.67 -7.65
C SER A 59 -12.43 -0.36 -7.17
N VAL A 60 -11.40 -0.42 -6.32
CA VAL A 60 -10.72 0.78 -5.82
C VAL A 60 -9.90 1.44 -6.93
N ALA A 61 -9.19 0.66 -7.75
CA ALA A 61 -8.41 1.20 -8.88
C ALA A 61 -9.30 1.97 -9.87
N GLN A 62 -10.46 1.41 -10.24
CA GLN A 62 -11.43 2.09 -11.11
C GLN A 62 -12.01 3.36 -10.49
N GLN A 63 -12.34 3.33 -9.19
CA GLN A 63 -12.81 4.53 -8.48
C GLN A 63 -11.75 5.64 -8.49
N LEU A 64 -10.48 5.31 -8.22
CA LEU A 64 -9.40 6.28 -8.25
C LEU A 64 -9.13 6.82 -9.66
N LYS A 65 -9.26 5.99 -10.71
CA LYS A 65 -9.09 6.42 -12.10
C LYS A 65 -10.11 7.51 -12.47
N GLY A 66 -11.34 7.38 -11.99
CA GLY A 66 -12.39 8.39 -12.15
C GLY A 66 -12.14 9.71 -11.40
N LEU A 67 -11.10 9.79 -10.56
CA LEU A 67 -10.78 10.96 -9.73
C LEU A 67 -9.53 11.72 -10.19
N SER A 68 -8.98 11.38 -11.37
CA SER A 68 -7.84 12.08 -11.98
C SER A 68 -6.61 12.19 -11.07
N VAL A 69 -6.16 11.07 -10.53
CA VAL A 69 -4.93 10.99 -9.72
C VAL A 69 -3.71 11.49 -10.52
N SER A 70 -2.93 12.40 -9.95
CA SER A 70 -1.72 12.93 -10.60
C SER A 70 -0.67 11.82 -10.82
N PRO A 71 0.09 11.83 -11.94
CA PRO A 71 1.18 10.88 -12.19
C PRO A 71 2.27 10.85 -11.12
N ASP A 72 2.45 11.95 -10.38
CA ASP A 72 3.45 12.05 -9.30
C ASP A 72 3.05 11.31 -8.02
N VAL A 73 1.79 10.87 -7.92
CA VAL A 73 1.30 10.14 -6.75
C VAL A 73 1.84 8.71 -6.77
N ILE A 74 2.47 8.30 -5.67
CA ILE A 74 2.94 6.94 -5.49
C ILE A 74 1.76 6.05 -5.08
N LEU A 75 1.49 5.03 -5.87
CA LEU A 75 0.48 4.02 -5.59
C LEU A 75 1.13 2.83 -4.91
N VAL A 76 0.62 2.44 -3.75
CA VAL A 76 1.18 1.34 -2.96
C VAL A 76 0.15 0.25 -2.82
N THR A 77 0.51 -1.00 -3.12
CA THR A 77 -0.32 -2.16 -2.80
C THR A 77 0.30 -2.96 -1.67
N ALA A 78 -0.47 -3.17 -0.61
CA ALA A 78 -0.14 -4.09 0.47
C ALA A 78 -1.09 -5.32 0.46
N THR A 79 -1.74 -5.56 -0.68
CA THR A 79 -2.68 -6.66 -0.89
C THR A 79 -1.91 -7.93 -1.28
N LYS A 80 -2.35 -9.07 -0.75
CA LYS A 80 -1.80 -10.40 -1.09
C LYS A 80 -2.89 -11.20 -1.78
N GLY A 81 -2.58 -11.85 -2.89
CA GLY A 81 -3.54 -12.58 -3.70
C GLY A 81 -3.28 -12.46 -5.19
N LEU A 82 -4.05 -13.22 -5.97
CA LEU A 82 -4.14 -13.09 -7.42
C LEU A 82 -5.60 -12.86 -7.80
N ASP A 83 -5.81 -12.10 -8.86
CA ASP A 83 -7.13 -12.01 -9.47
C ASP A 83 -7.54 -13.36 -10.05
N LEU A 84 -8.72 -13.86 -9.67
CA LEU A 84 -9.15 -15.21 -10.04
C LEU A 84 -9.43 -15.37 -11.53
N GLN A 85 -9.74 -14.28 -12.23
CA GLN A 85 -10.09 -14.31 -13.64
C GLN A 85 -8.87 -14.11 -14.53
N THR A 86 -8.04 -13.13 -14.19
CA THR A 86 -6.91 -12.69 -15.03
C THR A 86 -5.56 -13.20 -14.57
N THR A 87 -5.51 -13.86 -13.40
CA THR A 87 -4.28 -14.31 -12.71
C THR A 87 -3.26 -13.19 -12.44
N ARG A 88 -3.67 -11.94 -12.60
CA ARG A 88 -2.84 -10.78 -12.33
C ARG A 88 -2.64 -10.58 -10.84
N THR A 89 -1.44 -10.15 -10.49
CA THR A 89 -1.12 -9.62 -9.17
C THR A 89 -1.76 -8.24 -8.95
N PRO A 90 -1.95 -7.81 -7.69
CA PRO A 90 -2.44 -6.46 -7.40
C PRO A 90 -1.60 -5.37 -8.08
N SER A 91 -0.26 -5.45 -8.05
CA SER A 91 0.59 -4.44 -8.67
C SER A 91 0.38 -4.34 -10.18
N GLN A 92 0.17 -5.46 -10.87
CA GLN A 92 -0.16 -5.48 -12.30
C GLN A 92 -1.51 -4.82 -12.60
N ILE A 93 -2.50 -4.98 -11.72
CA ILE A 93 -3.80 -4.30 -11.84
C ILE A 93 -3.61 -2.79 -11.67
N TRP A 94 -2.89 -2.37 -10.62
CA TRP A 94 -2.59 -0.95 -10.39
C TRP A 94 -1.83 -0.32 -11.55
N GLN A 95 -0.79 -0.98 -12.06
CA GLN A 95 0.01 -0.48 -13.17
C GLN A 95 -0.79 -0.39 -14.48
N ALA A 96 -1.73 -1.33 -14.71
CA ALA A 96 -2.59 -1.30 -15.89
C ALA A 96 -3.57 -0.11 -15.89
N GLU A 97 -4.10 0.25 -14.72
CA GLU A 97 -5.00 1.42 -14.59
C GLU A 97 -4.26 2.75 -14.54
N PHE A 98 -3.03 2.76 -14.02
CA PHE A 98 -2.19 3.94 -13.82
C PHE A 98 -0.79 3.76 -14.45
N PRO A 99 -0.68 3.75 -15.79
CA PRO A 99 0.56 3.41 -16.49
C PRO A 99 1.73 4.37 -16.22
N ASN A 100 1.44 5.61 -15.80
CA ASN A 100 2.44 6.64 -15.56
C ASN A 100 2.77 6.85 -14.08
N ASN A 101 2.06 6.18 -13.17
CA ASN A 101 2.29 6.32 -11.73
C ASN A 101 3.34 5.30 -11.26
N PRO A 102 4.19 5.67 -10.28
CA PRO A 102 4.99 4.70 -9.56
C PRO A 102 4.08 3.74 -8.79
N VAL A 103 4.23 2.44 -9.03
CA VAL A 103 3.55 1.39 -8.28
C VAL A 103 4.55 0.66 -7.38
N VAL A 104 4.26 0.60 -6.09
CA VAL A 104 5.11 -0.05 -5.07
C VAL A 104 4.35 -1.18 -4.39
N VAL A 105 4.97 -2.36 -4.33
CA VAL A 105 4.49 -3.49 -3.54
C VAL A 105 5.05 -3.36 -2.12
N LEU A 106 4.20 -3.53 -1.11
CA LEU A 106 4.61 -3.65 0.29
C LEU A 106 4.25 -5.06 0.79
N SER A 107 5.26 -5.85 1.10
CA SER A 107 5.09 -7.24 1.54
C SER A 107 6.17 -7.68 2.54
N GLY A 108 5.78 -8.46 3.53
CA GLY A 108 6.68 -8.99 4.54
C GLY A 108 5.97 -9.83 5.62
N PRO A 109 6.73 -10.34 6.60
CA PRO A 109 6.22 -11.03 7.78
C PRO A 109 5.61 -10.00 8.76
N ASN A 110 4.47 -9.42 8.38
CA ASN A 110 3.86 -8.29 9.09
C ASN A 110 2.62 -8.71 9.88
N LEU A 111 2.82 -9.35 11.03
CA LEU A 111 1.72 -9.65 11.94
C LEU A 111 1.20 -8.35 12.57
N SER A 112 -0.01 -7.95 12.18
CA SER A 112 -0.57 -6.65 12.57
C SER A 112 -0.75 -6.50 14.09
N LYS A 113 -0.95 -7.61 14.82
CA LYS A 113 -1.05 -7.61 16.29
C LYS A 113 0.28 -7.21 16.94
N GLU A 114 1.38 -7.79 16.47
CA GLU A 114 2.73 -7.52 16.97
C GLU A 114 3.16 -6.09 16.66
N ILE A 115 2.87 -5.62 15.44
CA ILE A 115 3.12 -4.24 15.01
C ILE A 115 2.37 -3.24 15.90
N LYS A 116 1.10 -3.51 16.23
CA LYS A 116 0.31 -2.65 17.14
C LYS A 116 0.85 -2.67 18.56
N GLN A 117 1.44 -3.78 19.00
CA GLN A 117 2.13 -3.89 20.30
C GLN A 117 3.50 -3.19 20.30
N GLY A 118 3.96 -2.68 19.15
CA GLY A 118 5.28 -2.07 19.01
C GLY A 118 6.43 -3.08 19.03
N LEU A 119 6.15 -4.36 18.80
CA LEU A 119 7.20 -5.37 18.67
C LEU A 119 7.98 -5.17 17.37
N PRO A 120 9.29 -5.54 17.34
CA PRO A 120 10.10 -5.43 16.13
C PRO A 120 9.51 -6.21 14.96
N ALA A 121 9.36 -5.55 13.82
CA ALA A 121 8.94 -6.17 12.57
C ALA A 121 9.76 -5.64 11.39
N ALA A 122 9.79 -6.41 10.31
CA ALA A 122 10.43 -6.02 9.06
C ALA A 122 9.46 -6.16 7.88
N THR A 123 9.61 -5.30 6.87
CA THR A 123 8.88 -5.40 5.61
C THR A 123 9.78 -5.09 4.43
N VAL A 124 9.35 -5.48 3.23
CA VAL A 124 9.97 -5.11 1.97
C VAL A 124 9.01 -4.19 1.21
N VAL A 125 9.54 -3.09 0.69
CA VAL A 125 8.89 -2.27 -0.35
C VAL A 125 9.63 -2.49 -1.67
N ALA A 126 8.90 -2.83 -2.73
CA ALA A 126 9.49 -3.22 -4.00
C ALA A 126 8.84 -2.50 -5.18
N SER A 127 9.68 -1.98 -6.08
CA SER A 127 9.26 -1.30 -7.31
C SER A 127 10.45 -1.21 -8.28
N THR A 128 10.15 -1.03 -9.57
CA THR A 128 11.14 -0.58 -10.55
C THR A 128 11.52 0.89 -10.34
N ASP A 129 10.66 1.68 -9.68
CA ASP A 129 10.97 3.04 -9.27
C ASP A 129 11.70 3.07 -7.92
N VAL A 130 13.00 3.31 -7.99
CA VAL A 130 13.89 3.38 -6.82
C VAL A 130 13.57 4.60 -5.94
N LYS A 131 13.15 5.73 -6.52
CA LYS A 131 12.82 6.93 -5.74
C LYS A 131 11.55 6.71 -4.93
N ALA A 132 10.53 6.10 -5.54
CA ALA A 132 9.28 5.77 -4.86
C ALA A 132 9.49 4.82 -3.66
N THR A 133 10.34 3.79 -3.82
CA THR A 133 10.68 2.88 -2.70
C THR A 133 11.48 3.56 -1.60
N GLN A 134 12.38 4.50 -1.92
CA GLN A 134 13.11 5.29 -0.92
C GLN A 134 12.19 6.22 -0.12
N ILE A 135 11.25 6.89 -0.79
CA ILE A 135 10.24 7.74 -0.14
C ILE A 135 9.39 6.89 0.82
N LEU A 136 8.91 5.72 0.37
CA LEU A 136 8.15 4.81 1.22
C LEU A 136 8.96 4.25 2.39
N GLN A 137 10.23 3.90 2.15
CA GLN A 137 11.12 3.43 3.20
C GLN A 137 11.25 4.47 4.30
N GLN A 138 11.45 5.73 3.95
CA GLN A 138 11.53 6.83 4.93
C GLN A 138 10.20 7.04 5.66
N ALA A 139 9.07 7.04 4.94
CA ALA A 139 7.75 7.27 5.52
C ALA A 139 7.33 6.20 6.56
N PHE A 140 7.74 4.94 6.37
CA PHE A 140 7.31 3.83 7.24
C PHE A 140 8.39 3.31 8.21
N SER A 141 9.67 3.64 8.01
CA SER A 141 10.73 3.16 8.91
C SER A 141 10.62 3.75 10.31
N SER A 142 10.80 2.92 11.33
CA SER A 142 10.87 3.34 12.74
C SER A 142 11.80 2.39 13.50
N PRO A 143 12.18 2.67 14.77
CA PRO A 143 13.00 1.76 15.57
C PRO A 143 12.47 0.32 15.63
N ASN A 144 11.13 0.15 15.57
CA ASN A 144 10.47 -1.15 15.70
C ASN A 144 9.88 -1.66 14.37
N PHE A 145 10.06 -0.91 13.26
CA PHE A 145 9.58 -1.32 11.95
C PHE A 145 10.61 -1.00 10.89
N ARG A 146 11.37 -2.01 10.47
CA ARG A 146 12.45 -1.86 9.49
C ARG A 146 11.92 -2.11 8.08
N VAL A 147 12.12 -1.14 7.19
CA VAL A 147 11.71 -1.25 5.79
C VAL A 147 12.95 -1.49 4.92
N TYR A 148 12.92 -2.56 4.12
CA TYR A 148 13.94 -2.85 3.11
C TYR A 148 13.40 -2.53 1.72
N THR A 149 14.28 -2.08 0.81
CA THR A 149 13.91 -1.82 -0.59
C THR A 149 14.33 -3.00 -1.47
N ASN A 150 13.55 -3.28 -2.51
CA ASN A 150 13.85 -4.30 -3.52
C ASN A 150 13.43 -3.81 -4.92
N ARG A 151 14.10 -4.31 -5.96
CA ARG A 151 13.82 -3.96 -7.36
C ARG A 151 12.96 -5.00 -8.09
N ASP A 152 12.63 -6.11 -7.44
CA ASP A 152 11.76 -7.17 -7.95
C ASP A 152 10.37 -7.11 -7.30
N PRO A 153 9.43 -6.28 -7.80
CA PRO A 153 8.08 -6.22 -7.25
C PRO A 153 7.33 -7.55 -7.43
N LEU A 154 7.55 -8.26 -8.52
CA LEU A 154 6.84 -9.51 -8.83
C LEU A 154 7.21 -10.61 -7.84
N GLY A 155 8.51 -10.86 -7.61
CA GLY A 155 8.97 -11.86 -6.66
C GLY A 155 8.52 -11.56 -5.22
N VAL A 156 8.57 -10.30 -4.80
CA VAL A 156 8.12 -9.86 -3.47
C VAL A 156 6.60 -10.04 -3.28
N GLU A 157 5.80 -9.72 -4.30
CA GLU A 157 4.35 -9.87 -4.25
C GLU A 157 3.91 -11.34 -4.27
N LEU A 158 4.53 -12.15 -5.14
CA LEU A 158 4.27 -13.58 -5.22
C LEU A 158 4.72 -14.31 -3.96
N GLY A 159 5.87 -13.98 -3.38
CA GLY A 159 6.30 -14.56 -2.10
C GLY A 159 5.31 -14.29 -0.97
N GLY A 160 4.71 -13.09 -0.94
CA GLY A 160 3.65 -12.74 0.00
C GLY A 160 2.31 -13.45 -0.26
N THR A 161 2.05 -13.79 -1.52
CA THR A 161 0.80 -14.41 -1.97
C THR A 161 0.82 -15.93 -1.78
N LEU A 162 1.88 -16.61 -2.21
CA LEU A 162 2.00 -18.06 -2.21
C LEU A 162 2.12 -18.66 -0.80
N LYS A 163 2.68 -17.90 0.16
CA LYS A 163 2.83 -18.37 1.55
C LYS A 163 1.51 -18.74 2.26
N ASN A 164 0.37 -18.27 1.74
CA ASN A 164 -0.95 -18.53 2.34
C ASN A 164 -1.62 -19.79 1.76
N VAL A 165 -0.98 -20.43 0.77
CA VAL A 165 -1.45 -21.65 0.11
C VAL A 165 -0.52 -22.83 0.39
N MET A 166 0.77 -22.55 0.60
CA MET A 166 1.80 -23.52 0.99
C MET A 166 1.77 -23.83 2.49
#